data_AF-A0A7K4FBS2-F1
#
_entry.id   AF-A0A7K4FBS2-F1
#
_cell.length_a   1.000
_cell.length_b   1.000
_cell.length_c   1.000
_cell.angle_alpha   90.00
_cell.angle_beta   90.00
_cell.angle_gamma   90.00
#
_symmetry.space_group_name_H-M   'P 1'
#
loop_
_entity.id
_entity.type
_entity.pdbx_description
1 polymer ?
#
loop_
_entity_poly.entity_id
_entity_poly.type
_entity_poly.pdbx_seq_one_letter_code
_entity_poly.pdbx_strand_id
1 'polypeptide(L)' 'MWSEKYRPQIISDMVGNEEQRAAIMDWFAKWKKGTKPLLLVGPPGIGKTTIAYLVAKQFGYDMIGLNA' A
#
# COMPACT_ATOMS: atom_id res chain seq x y z
N MET A 1 4.93 11.97 16.95
CA MET A 1 5.92 10.86 16.83
C MET A 1 6.64 11.00 15.49
N TRP A 2 7.96 10.75 15.43
CA TRP A 2 8.75 10.94 14.20
C TRP A 2 8.26 10.08 13.02
N SER A 3 7.80 8.87 13.30
CA SER A 3 7.26 7.93 12.31
C SER A 3 6.05 8.47 11.54
N GLU A 4 5.22 9.29 12.17
CA GLU A 4 4.08 9.93 11.49
C GLU A 4 4.53 11.16 10.70
N LYS A 5 5.45 11.95 11.26
CA LYS A 5 5.99 13.16 10.63
C LYS A 5 6.70 12.85 9.30
N TYR A 6 7.41 11.72 9.24
CA TYR A 6 8.14 11.28 8.04
C TYR A 6 7.49 10.08 7.37
N ARG A 7 6.18 9.86 7.58
CA ARG A 7 5.47 8.80 6.87
C ARG A 7 5.48 9.13 5.36
N PRO A 8 5.87 8.17 4.50
CA PRO A 8 5.82 8.30 3.04
C PRO A 8 4.49 8.90 2.56
N GLN A 9 4.55 9.89 1.66
CA GLN A 9 3.37 10.58 1.11
C GLN A 9 3.06 10.16 -0.33
N ILE A 10 4.07 9.65 -1.02
CA ILE A 10 4.00 9.02 -2.34
C ILE A 10 4.75 7.69 -2.33
N ILE A 11 4.44 6.79 -3.26
CA ILE A 11 5.04 5.45 -3.30
C ILE A 11 6.57 5.50 -3.48
N SER A 12 7.07 6.51 -4.20
CA SER A 12 8.52 6.72 -4.39
C SER A 12 9.26 7.09 -3.12
N ASP A 13 8.59 7.60 -2.08
CA ASP A 13 9.22 7.89 -0.77
C ASP A 13 9.49 6.62 0.04
N MET A 14 8.88 5.49 -0.36
CA MET A 14 9.09 4.23 0.35
C MET A 14 10.49 3.68 0.05
N VAL A 15 11.10 3.08 1.07
CA VAL A 15 12.41 2.42 0.94
C VAL A 15 12.22 0.90 1.02
N GLY A 16 12.80 0.16 0.08
CA GLY A 16 12.77 -1.30 0.02
C GLY A 16 11.46 -1.93 -0.52
N ASN A 17 11.47 -3.26 -0.69
CA ASN A 17 10.37 -4.06 -1.26
C ASN A 17 9.95 -3.61 -2.67
N GLU A 18 10.90 -3.20 -3.52
CA GLU A 18 10.58 -2.56 -4.81
C GLU A 18 9.79 -3.47 -5.74
N GLU A 19 10.15 -4.74 -5.80
CA GLU A 19 9.45 -5.76 -6.58
C GLU A 19 8.00 -5.94 -6.10
N GLN A 20 7.79 -6.00 -4.78
CA GLN A 20 6.45 -6.14 -4.20
C GLN A 20 5.63 -4.87 -4.41
N ARG A 21 6.23 -3.69 -4.32
CA ARG A 21 5.56 -2.42 -4.66
C ARG A 21 5.12 -2.42 -6.13
N ALA A 22 5.98 -2.85 -7.04
CA ALA A 22 5.63 -2.97 -8.46
C ALA A 22 4.50 -3.98 -8.69
N ALA A 23 4.53 -5.14 -8.02
CA ALA A 23 3.47 -6.15 -8.12
C ALA A 23 2.11 -5.63 -7.59
N ILE A 24 2.11 -4.86 -6.50
CA ILE A 24 0.88 -4.23 -5.97
C ILE A 24 0.33 -3.22 -7.00
N MET A 25 1.20 -2.38 -7.56
CA MET A 25 0.80 -1.41 -8.58
C MET A 25 0.22 -2.08 -9.82
N ASP A 26 0.84 -3.15 -10.30
CA ASP A 26 0.35 -3.93 -11.43
C ASP A 26 -1.00 -4.60 -11.14
N TRP A 27 -1.17 -5.14 -9.93
CA TRP A 27 -2.45 -5.70 -9.50
C TRP A 27 -3.57 -4.66 -9.48
N PHE A 28 -3.30 -3.45 -8.96
CA PHE A 28 -4.28 -2.36 -8.95
C PHE A 28 -4.60 -1.86 -10.36
N ALA A 29 -3.60 -1.72 -11.23
CA ALA A 29 -3.81 -1.32 -12.62
C ALA A 29 -4.66 -2.34 -13.41
N LYS A 30 -4.55 -3.63 -13.09
CA LYS A 30 -5.30 -4.73 -13.71
C LYS A 30 -6.58 -5.11 -12.94
N TRP A 31 -6.92 -4.38 -11.89
CA TRP A 31 -8.02 -4.75 -11.02
C TRP A 31 -9.37 -4.66 -11.76
N LYS A 32 -10.23 -5.65 -11.51
CA LYS A 32 -11.60 -5.70 -12.01
C LYS A 32 -12.50 -6.42 -11.02
N LYS A 33 -13.82 -6.26 -11.18
CA LYS A 33 -14.79 -6.99 -10.36
C LYS A 33 -14.54 -8.51 -10.47
N GLY A 34 -14.35 -9.17 -9.33
CA GLY A 34 -14.02 -10.59 -9.25
C GLY A 34 -12.52 -10.92 -9.18
N THR A 35 -11.63 -9.93 -9.26
CA THR A 35 -10.20 -10.13 -8.98
C THR A 35 -10.00 -10.54 -7.52
N LYS A 36 -9.17 -11.57 -7.29
CA LYS A 36 -8.84 -12.06 -5.94
C LYS A 36 -8.15 -10.96 -5.14
N PRO A 37 -8.48 -10.79 -3.84
CA PRO A 37 -7.88 -9.77 -3.00
C PRO A 37 -6.38 -10.01 -2.79
N LEU A 38 -5.64 -8.93 -2.55
CA LEU A 38 -4.25 -8.99 -2.09
C LEU A 38 -4.17 -9.22 -0.58
N LEU A 39 -3.24 -10.07 -0.17
CA LEU A 39 -2.86 -10.24 1.22
C LEU A 39 -1.41 -9.79 1.41
N LEU A 40 -1.20 -8.76 2.21
CA LEU A 40 0.14 -8.26 2.53
C LEU A 40 0.66 -8.92 3.81
N VAL A 41 1.68 -9.77 3.68
CA VAL A 41 2.28 -10.51 4.80
C VAL A 41 3.73 -10.06 5.01
N GLY A 42 4.15 -9.93 6.27
CA GLY A 42 5.54 -9.65 6.63
C GLY A 42 5.68 -9.07 8.05
N PRO A 43 6.92 -8.82 8.52
CA PRO A 43 7.18 -8.27 9.86
C PRO A 43 6.48 -6.92 10.13
N PRO A 44 6.24 -6.55 11.40
CA PRO A 44 5.72 -5.23 11.74
C PRO A 44 6.70 -4.12 11.32
N GLY A 45 6.19 -2.94 10.98
CA GLY A 45 7.02 -1.77 10.65
C GLY A 45 7.58 -1.69 9.23
N ILE A 46 7.36 -2.68 8.35
CA ILE A 46 7.90 -2.68 6.97
C ILE A 46 7.09 -1.87 5.96
N GLY A 47 6.05 -1.15 6.40
CA GLY A 47 5.24 -0.28 5.53
C GLY A 47 4.04 -0.93 4.84
N LYS A 48 3.55 -2.10 5.30
CA LYS A 48 2.35 -2.77 4.72
C LYS A 48 1.09 -1.89 4.74
N THR A 49 0.79 -1.29 5.89
CA THR A 49 -0.35 -0.37 6.02
C THR A 49 -0.12 0.91 5.21
N THR A 50 1.13 1.38 5.18
CA THR A 50 1.51 2.57 4.41
C THR A 50 1.29 2.38 2.92
N ILE A 51 1.72 1.25 2.32
CA ILE A 51 1.51 1.00 0.89
C ILE A 51 0.03 0.86 0.54
N ALA A 52 -0.78 0.23 1.40
CA ALA A 52 -2.22 0.12 1.19
C ALA A 52 -2.89 1.50 1.09
N TYR A 53 -2.52 2.42 1.99
CA TYR A 53 -2.99 3.81 1.97
C TYR A 53 -2.50 4.58 0.74
N LEU A 54 -1.21 4.48 0.42
CA LEU A 54 -0.61 5.22 -0.70
C LEU A 54 -1.17 4.79 -2.05
N VAL A 55 -1.40 3.49 -2.26
CA VAL A 55 -1.96 2.99 -3.51
C VAL A 55 -3.42 3.41 -3.65
N ALA A 56 -4.23 3.33 -2.59
CA ALA A 56 -5.59 3.85 -2.62
C ALA A 56 -5.62 5.33 -3.00
N LYS A 57 -4.78 6.15 -2.34
CA LYS A 57 -4.62 7.58 -2.65
C LYS A 57 -4.18 7.83 -4.10
N GLN A 58 -3.22 7.05 -4.60
CA GLN A 58 -2.69 7.22 -5.97
C GLN A 58 -3.73 6.90 -7.06
N PHE A 59 -4.60 5.93 -6.83
CA PHE A 59 -5.68 5.59 -7.75
C PHE A 59 -6.99 6.35 -7.48
N GLY A 60 -7.00 7.27 -6.50
CA GLY A 60 -8.16 8.08 -6.15
C GLY A 60 -9.29 7.30 -5.48
N TYR A 61 -8.99 6.17 -4.85
CA TYR A 61 -9.96 5.38 -4.09
C TYR A 61 -10.08 5.88 -2.65
N ASP A 62 -11.30 5.87 -2.13
CA ASP A 62 -11.53 6.08 -0.71
C ASP A 62 -11.15 4.82 0.08
N MET A 63 -10.35 4.98 1.12
CA MET A 63 -9.82 3.86 1.91
C MET A 63 -10.66 3.65 3.16
N ILE A 64 -11.35 2.51 3.22
CA ILE A 64 -12.04 2.06 4.43
C ILE A 64 -11.11 1.11 5.20
N GLY A 65 -10.60 1.57 6.33
CA GLY A 65 -9.80 0.77 7.25
C GLY A 65 -10.67 0.06 8.28
N LEU A 66 -10.46 -1.24 8.46
CA LEU A 66 -11.03 -2.02 9.56
C LEU A 66 -9.88 -2.50 10.44
N ASN A 67 -9.87 -2.08 11.71
CA ASN A 67 -8.95 -2.55 12.73
C ASN A 67 -9.71 -3.35 13.81
N ALA A 68 -9.02 -4.32 14.40
CA ALA A 68 -9.47 -5.03 15.60
C ALA A 68 -8.89 -4.37 16.85
#